data_AF-A0AAW2V7J0-F1
#
_entry.id   AF-A0AAW2V7J0-F1
#
_cell.length_a   1.000
_cell.length_b   1.000
_cell.length_c   1.000
_cell.angle_alpha   90.00
_cell.angle_beta   90.00
_cell.angle_gamma   90.00
#
_symmetry.space_group_name_H-M   'P 1'
#
loop_
_entity.id
_entity.type
_entity.pdbx_description
1 polymer ?
#
loop_
_entity_poly.entity_id
_entity_poly.type
_entity_poly.pdbx_seq_one_letter_code
_entity_poly.pdbx_strand_id
1 'polypeptide(L)'
;MVKLTMIARVTDGLPLVEGLDDGRDVPDADFFKQQVKALFKNLSRGQNEPSRMSIETGPYIFHYIIEGRVCYLTMCDRAYPKKLAFQYLEDLKNEFERLYGNQIETAGRPYAFIKFEVSQMSSRLTSESRIYADKAKDLNRQALIRKWAPVAVVLGVVFLLLWVRNKFW
;
A
#
# COMPACT_ATOMS: atom_id res chain seq x y z
N MET A 1 1.38 -2.20 5.80
CA MET A 1 2.33 -1.22 5.24
C MET A 1 3.09 -1.89 4.10
N VAL A 2 3.72 -1.10 3.23
CA VAL A 2 4.63 -1.61 2.20
C VAL A 2 5.91 -2.13 2.87
N LYS A 3 6.52 -3.17 2.30
CA LYS A 3 7.65 -3.91 2.88
C LYS A 3 8.84 -4.03 1.94
N LEU A 4 8.55 -4.36 0.68
CA LEU A 4 9.53 -4.56 -0.39
C LEU A 4 8.96 -3.95 -1.65
N THR A 5 9.81 -3.37 -2.47
CA THR A 5 9.48 -2.89 -3.81
C THR A 5 10.57 -3.29 -4.77
N MET A 6 10.18 -3.81 -5.93
CA MET A 6 11.12 -4.18 -7.00
C MET A 6 10.55 -3.74 -8.34
N ILE A 7 11.43 -3.22 -9.19
CA ILE A 7 11.12 -2.87 -10.58
C ILE A 7 11.97 -3.75 -11.47
N ALA A 8 11.37 -4.36 -12.48
CA ALA A 8 12.09 -5.18 -13.44
C ALA A 8 11.58 -4.99 -14.86
N ARG A 9 12.47 -5.16 -15.82
CA ARG A 9 12.12 -5.16 -17.24
C ARG A 9 11.49 -6.51 -17.59
N VAL A 10 10.33 -6.47 -18.23
CA VAL A 10 9.54 -7.66 -18.54
C VAL A 10 10.19 -8.51 -19.62
N THR A 11 10.88 -7.91 -20.59
CA THR A 11 11.44 -8.64 -21.75
C THR A 11 12.45 -9.72 -21.38
N ASP A 12 13.22 -9.51 -20.31
CA ASP A 12 14.31 -10.37 -19.88
C ASP A 12 14.29 -10.68 -18.37
N GLY A 13 13.33 -10.12 -17.64
CA GLY A 13 13.24 -10.23 -16.18
C GLY A 13 14.35 -9.48 -15.45
N LEU A 14 15.05 -8.54 -16.12
CA LEU A 14 16.20 -7.83 -15.55
C LEU A 14 15.75 -6.92 -14.39
N PRO A 15 16.25 -7.13 -13.16
CA PRO A 15 15.97 -6.23 -12.05
C PRO A 15 16.57 -4.86 -12.32
N LEU A 16 15.77 -3.80 -12.24
CA LEU A 16 16.16 -2.41 -12.49
C LEU A 16 16.38 -1.65 -11.18
N VAL A 17 15.51 -1.90 -10.20
CA VAL A 17 15.52 -1.29 -8.86
C VAL A 17 15.07 -2.32 -7.83
N GLU A 18 15.66 -2.24 -6.64
CA GLU A 18 15.17 -2.90 -5.44
C GLU A 18 15.21 -1.89 -4.29
N GLY A 19 14.08 -1.73 -3.62
CA GLY A 19 13.93 -0.90 -2.44
C GLY A 19 13.31 -1.72 -1.32
N LEU A 20 13.97 -1.75 -0.17
CA LEU A 20 13.43 -2.30 1.07
C LEU A 20 13.07 -1.11 1.98
N ASP A 21 11.94 -1.20 2.68
CA ASP A 21 11.62 -0.19 3.70
C ASP A 21 12.46 -0.47 4.96
N ASP A 22 13.25 0.51 5.43
CA ASP A 22 14.26 0.36 6.51
C ASP A 22 13.67 0.04 7.90
N GLY A 23 12.35 -0.09 8.01
CA GLY A 23 11.64 -0.09 9.29
C GLY A 23 11.38 -1.44 9.97
N ARG A 24 11.89 -2.56 9.45
CA ARG A 24 11.89 -3.92 10.07
C ARG A 24 12.51 -4.94 9.12
N ASP A 25 13.47 -5.74 9.58
CA ASP A 25 13.87 -6.98 8.90
C ASP A 25 12.61 -7.82 8.66
N VAL A 26 12.18 -7.91 7.40
CA VAL A 26 11.12 -8.84 7.00
C VAL A 26 11.72 -10.23 7.22
N PRO A 27 11.14 -11.08 8.09
CA PRO A 27 11.61 -12.45 8.23
C PRO A 27 11.54 -13.12 6.85
N ASP A 28 12.59 -13.85 6.49
CA ASP A 28 12.71 -14.51 5.18
C ASP A 28 12.67 -13.54 3.98
N ALA A 29 13.18 -12.31 4.13
CA ALA A 29 13.26 -11.33 3.05
C ALA A 29 13.86 -11.92 1.76
N ASP A 30 14.92 -12.71 1.88
CA ASP A 30 15.57 -13.36 0.74
C ASP A 30 14.66 -14.36 0.02
N PHE A 31 13.82 -15.09 0.76
CA PHE A 31 12.84 -16.01 0.18
C PHE A 31 11.80 -15.24 -0.64
N PHE A 32 11.28 -14.13 -0.14
CA PHE A 32 10.34 -13.30 -0.90
C PHE A 32 11.00 -12.65 -2.12
N LYS A 33 12.24 -12.17 -2.00
CA LYS A 33 13.02 -11.66 -3.14
C LYS A 33 13.22 -12.73 -4.21
N GLN A 34 13.50 -13.97 -3.83
CA GLN A 34 13.61 -15.10 -4.78
C GLN A 34 12.28 -15.37 -5.48
N GLN A 35 11.16 -15.37 -4.76
CA GLN A 35 9.83 -15.52 -5.37
C GLN A 35 9.52 -14.41 -6.37
N VAL A 36 9.86 -13.15 -6.05
CA VAL A 36 9.68 -12.02 -6.97
C VAL A 36 10.56 -12.16 -8.21
N LYS A 37 11.82 -12.58 -8.06
CA LYS A 37 12.71 -12.86 -9.21
C LYS A 37 12.17 -14.00 -10.09
N ALA A 38 11.62 -15.05 -9.49
CA ALA A 38 10.98 -16.13 -10.22
C ALA A 38 9.72 -15.64 -10.97
N LEU A 39 8.92 -14.77 -10.34
CA LEU A 39 7.79 -14.13 -10.98
C LEU A 39 8.22 -13.31 -12.21
N PHE A 40 9.24 -12.45 -12.10
CA PHE A 40 9.75 -11.68 -13.25
C PHE A 40 10.25 -12.57 -14.39
N LYS A 41 10.92 -13.69 -14.06
CA LYS A 41 11.35 -14.68 -15.05
C LYS A 41 10.18 -15.39 -15.73
N ASN A 42 9.06 -15.58 -15.03
CA ASN A 42 7.85 -16.15 -15.62
C ASN A 42 7.14 -15.12 -16.51
N LEU A 43 7.03 -13.86 -16.05
CA LEU A 43 6.49 -12.76 -16.86
C LEU A 43 7.27 -12.59 -18.18
N SER A 44 8.59 -12.78 -18.15
CA SER A 44 9.44 -12.66 -19.36
C SER A 44 9.28 -13.80 -20.37
N ARG A 45 8.67 -14.92 -19.98
CA ARG A 45 8.41 -16.06 -20.88
C ARG A 45 7.11 -15.93 -21.66
N GLY A 46 6.29 -14.92 -21.33
CA GLY A 46 5.16 -14.46 -22.13
C GLY A 46 4.02 -15.47 -22.28
N GLN A 47 2.99 -15.35 -21.44
CA GLN A 47 1.62 -15.82 -21.74
C GLN A 47 0.60 -14.94 -21.00
N ASN A 48 -0.04 -13.98 -21.69
CA ASN A 48 -1.27 -13.29 -21.26
C ASN A 48 -1.40 -12.94 -19.76
N GLU A 49 -0.33 -12.48 -19.13
CA GLU A 49 -0.37 -12.12 -17.70
C GLU A 49 -1.15 -10.81 -17.53
N PRO A 50 -2.04 -10.70 -16.52
CA PRO A 50 -2.78 -9.48 -16.29
C PRO A 50 -1.83 -8.30 -16.07
N SER A 51 -2.08 -7.15 -16.72
CA SER A 51 -1.29 -5.93 -16.48
C SER A 51 -1.40 -5.39 -15.06
N ARG A 52 -2.33 -5.92 -14.26
CA ARG A 52 -2.54 -5.56 -12.86
C ARG A 52 -2.99 -6.79 -12.08
N MET A 53 -2.24 -7.17 -11.05
CA MET A 53 -2.51 -8.42 -10.32
C MET A 53 -2.16 -8.32 -8.83
N SER A 54 -2.83 -9.16 -8.05
CA SER A 54 -2.56 -9.39 -6.63
C SER A 54 -2.32 -10.87 -6.41
N ILE A 55 -1.18 -11.24 -5.80
CA ILE A 55 -0.80 -12.62 -5.51
C ILE A 55 -0.66 -12.75 -4.00
N GLU A 56 -1.37 -13.71 -3.41
CA GLU A 56 -1.25 -13.99 -1.98
C GLU A 56 0.01 -14.81 -1.70
N THR A 57 0.83 -14.35 -0.75
CA THR A 57 2.11 -14.97 -0.38
C THR A 57 2.21 -15.09 1.14
N GLY A 58 1.32 -15.90 1.71
CA GLY A 58 1.24 -16.16 3.15
C GLY A 58 0.81 -14.91 3.94
N PRO A 59 1.67 -14.36 4.82
CA PRO A 59 1.33 -13.16 5.60
C PRO A 59 1.30 -11.87 4.78
N TYR A 60 1.85 -11.90 3.56
CA TYR A 60 1.95 -10.75 2.67
C TYR A 60 1.14 -10.95 1.38
N ILE A 61 0.93 -9.85 0.67
CA ILE A 61 0.38 -9.84 -0.68
C ILE A 61 1.38 -9.13 -1.59
N PHE A 62 1.66 -9.72 -2.74
CA PHE A 62 2.32 -9.05 -3.85
C PHE A 62 1.28 -8.33 -4.70
N HIS A 63 1.53 -7.06 -4.98
CA HIS A 63 0.80 -6.28 -5.97
C HIS A 63 1.75 -5.91 -7.07
N TYR A 64 1.36 -6.10 -8.33
CA TYR A 64 2.15 -5.61 -9.45
C TYR A 64 1.28 -4.93 -10.50
N ILE A 65 1.90 -3.98 -11.21
CA ILE A 65 1.41 -3.44 -12.47
C ILE A 65 2.47 -3.60 -13.55
N ILE A 66 2.04 -3.82 -14.79
CA ILE A 66 2.89 -3.87 -15.97
C ILE A 66 2.46 -2.73 -16.87
N GLU A 67 3.37 -1.78 -17.12
CA GLU A 67 3.18 -0.71 -18.09
C GLU A 67 4.32 -0.75 -19.10
N GLY A 68 3.97 -0.71 -20.39
CA GLY A 68 4.94 -0.89 -21.48
C GLY A 68 5.71 -2.20 -21.35
N ARG A 69 7.02 -2.11 -21.06
CA ARG A 69 7.92 -3.27 -20.85
C ARG A 69 8.49 -3.34 -19.44
N VAL A 70 7.85 -2.70 -18.45
CA VAL A 70 8.33 -2.62 -17.07
C VAL A 70 7.27 -3.14 -16.11
N CYS A 71 7.68 -4.00 -15.19
CA CYS A 71 6.86 -4.48 -14.10
C CYS A 71 7.27 -3.75 -12.81
N TYR A 72 6.28 -3.15 -12.16
CA TYR A 72 6.42 -2.47 -10.89
C TYR A 72 5.71 -3.33 -9.83
N LEU A 73 6.46 -3.82 -8.85
CA LEU A 73 5.95 -4.74 -7.84
C LEU A 73 6.20 -4.21 -6.44
N THR A 74 5.21 -4.36 -5.57
CA THR A 74 5.33 -4.12 -4.14
C THR A 74 4.82 -5.33 -3.35
N MET A 75 5.45 -5.60 -2.22
CA MET A 75 4.95 -6.49 -1.17
C MET A 75 4.42 -5.64 -0.01
N CYS A 76 3.27 -6.01 0.53
CA CYS A 76 2.70 -5.36 1.72
C CYS A 76 2.00 -6.36 2.64
N ASP A 77 1.75 -5.96 3.89
CA ASP A 77 0.93 -6.75 4.82
C ASP A 77 -0.46 -7.04 4.24
N ARG A 78 -1.04 -8.21 4.52
CA ARG A 78 -2.40 -8.59 4.05
C ARG A 78 -3.50 -7.58 4.42
N ALA A 79 -3.34 -6.91 5.57
CA ALA A 79 -4.27 -5.88 6.04
C ALA A 79 -4.10 -4.52 5.31
N TYR A 80 -3.09 -4.36 4.47
CA TYR A 80 -2.85 -3.12 3.74
C TYR A 80 -3.89 -2.94 2.62
N PRO A 81 -4.57 -1.78 2.52
CA PRO A 81 -5.64 -1.61 1.54
C PRO A 81 -5.16 -1.76 0.09
N LYS A 82 -5.77 -2.67 -0.66
CA LYS A 82 -5.46 -2.93 -2.09
C LYS A 82 -5.43 -1.65 -2.94
N LYS A 83 -6.36 -0.72 -2.72
CA LYS A 83 -6.43 0.55 -3.45
C LYS A 83 -5.16 1.40 -3.25
N LEU A 84 -4.63 1.43 -2.03
CA LEU A 84 -3.43 2.20 -1.68
C LEU A 84 -2.16 1.55 -2.24
N ALA A 85 -2.08 0.21 -2.24
CA ALA A 85 -0.98 -0.52 -2.86
C ALA A 85 -0.84 -0.20 -4.36
N PHE A 86 -1.95 -0.14 -5.08
CA PHE A 86 -1.92 0.22 -6.50
C PHE A 86 -1.73 1.71 -6.75
N GLN A 87 -2.21 2.59 -5.87
CA GLN A 87 -1.89 4.00 -5.96
C GLN A 87 -0.37 4.21 -5.83
N TYR A 88 0.26 3.54 -4.86
CA TYR A 88 1.71 3.56 -4.71
C TYR A 88 2.46 3.13 -5.97
N LEU A 89 2.03 2.03 -6.59
CA LEU A 89 2.65 1.55 -7.83
C LEU A 89 2.49 2.55 -8.98
N GLU A 90 1.35 3.22 -9.08
CA GLU A 90 1.09 4.23 -10.10
C GLU A 90 1.99 5.46 -9.92
N ASP A 91 2.10 5.96 -8.69
CA ASP A 91 2.97 7.09 -8.36
C ASP A 91 4.44 6.76 -8.67
N LEU A 92 4.86 5.54 -8.29
CA LEU A 92 6.21 5.04 -8.53
C LEU A 92 6.52 4.86 -10.03
N LYS A 93 5.56 4.35 -10.80
CA LYS A 93 5.65 4.23 -12.27
C LYS A 93 5.84 5.59 -12.92
N ASN A 94 4.97 6.56 -12.58
CA ASN A 94 5.03 7.91 -13.15
C ASN A 94 6.38 8.58 -12.87
N GLU A 95 6.88 8.46 -11.64
CA GLU A 95 8.16 9.05 -11.25
C GLU A 95 9.35 8.35 -11.93
N PHE A 96 9.34 7.02 -11.99
CA PHE A 96 10.41 6.24 -12.62
C PHE A 96 10.51 6.49 -14.13
N GLU A 97 9.38 6.52 -14.84
CA GLU A 97 9.34 6.81 -16.27
C GLU A 97 9.77 8.24 -16.58
N ARG A 98 9.38 9.19 -15.74
CA ARG A 98 9.79 10.60 -15.85
C ARG A 98 11.31 10.75 -15.77
N LEU A 99 11.97 10.03 -14.86
CA LEU A 99 13.42 10.15 -14.63
C LEU A 99 14.25 9.29 -15.58
N TYR A 100 13.79 8.08 -15.91
CA TYR A 100 14.62 7.05 -16.54
C TYR A 100 14.03 6.43 -17.80
N GLY A 101 12.83 6.83 -18.25
CA GLY A 101 12.10 6.20 -19.37
C GLY A 101 12.96 5.82 -20.57
N ASN A 102 13.78 6.76 -21.06
CA ASN A 102 14.64 6.57 -22.24
C ASN A 102 15.86 5.65 -22.02
N GLN A 103 16.20 5.35 -20.76
CA GLN A 103 17.37 4.55 -20.37
C GLN A 103 17.01 3.11 -20.01
N ILE A 104 15.71 2.81 -19.85
CA ILE A 104 15.24 1.50 -19.38
C ILE A 104 15.59 0.39 -20.36
N GLU A 105 15.44 0.62 -21.67
CA GLU A 105 15.72 -0.40 -22.69
C GLU A 105 17.22 -0.64 -22.90
N THR A 106 18.05 0.38 -22.66
CA THR A 106 19.50 0.29 -22.84
C THR A 106 20.24 -0.20 -21.60
N ALA A 107 19.53 -0.36 -20.47
CA ALA A 107 20.10 -0.93 -19.26
C ALA A 107 20.63 -2.37 -19.51
N GLY A 108 21.94 -2.54 -19.34
CA GLY A 108 22.63 -3.83 -19.53
C GLY A 108 23.06 -4.52 -18.24
N ARG A 109 22.87 -3.90 -17.07
CA ARG A 109 23.27 -4.45 -15.77
C ARG A 109 22.10 -4.50 -14.78
N PRO A 110 22.03 -5.51 -13.89
CA PRO A 110 21.06 -5.53 -12.81
C PRO A 110 21.22 -4.29 -11.90
N TYR A 111 20.10 -3.81 -11.38
CA TYR A 111 20.02 -2.68 -10.45
C TYR A 111 20.65 -1.39 -10.98
N ALA A 112 20.56 -1.18 -12.30
CA ALA A 112 21.14 0.00 -12.98
C ALA A 112 20.68 1.33 -12.37
N PHE A 113 19.51 1.36 -11.73
CA PHE A 113 18.86 2.55 -11.18
C PHE A 113 18.76 2.52 -9.64
N ILE A 114 19.71 1.89 -8.94
CA ILE A 114 19.72 1.79 -7.46
C ILE A 114 19.64 3.14 -6.73
N LYS A 115 19.97 4.25 -7.39
CA LYS A 115 19.85 5.62 -6.84
C LYS A 115 18.40 6.13 -6.77
N PHE A 116 17.45 5.41 -7.37
CA PHE A 116 16.04 5.78 -7.31
C PHE A 116 15.51 5.60 -5.88
N GLU A 117 15.04 6.69 -5.27
CA GLU A 117 14.62 6.71 -3.86
C GLU A 117 13.22 6.13 -3.65
N VAL A 118 13.14 4.79 -3.60
CA VAL A 118 11.88 4.08 -3.36
C VAL A 118 11.34 4.30 -1.93
N SER A 119 12.23 4.38 -0.94
CA SER A 119 11.87 4.57 0.48
C SER A 119 11.14 5.89 0.74
N GLN A 120 11.47 6.94 -0.01
CA GLN A 120 10.78 8.24 0.09
C GLN A 120 9.31 8.14 -0.33
N MET A 121 9.01 7.38 -1.39
CA MET A 121 7.62 7.21 -1.86
C MET A 121 6.82 6.29 -0.92
N SER A 122 7.43 5.19 -0.44
CA SER A 122 6.79 4.29 0.53
C SER A 122 6.38 5.02 1.82
N SER A 123 7.27 5.88 2.34
CA SER A 123 7.03 6.63 3.58
C SER A 123 5.93 7.69 3.43
N ARG A 124 5.88 8.41 2.30
CA ARG A 124 4.79 9.37 2.00
C ARG A 124 3.44 8.67 2.01
N LEU A 125 3.27 7.60 1.24
CA LEU A 125 2.00 6.89 1.16
C LEU A 125 1.62 6.16 2.45
N THR A 126 2.59 5.66 3.21
CA THR A 126 2.31 5.06 4.53
C THR A 126 1.81 6.11 5.52
N SER A 127 2.39 7.32 5.52
CA SER A 127 1.93 8.41 6.38
C SER A 127 0.52 8.87 5.98
N GLU A 128 0.26 9.04 4.69
CA GLU A 128 -1.07 9.37 4.18
C GLU A 128 -2.10 8.28 4.51
N SER A 129 -1.77 7.00 4.33
CA SER A 129 -2.64 5.87 4.65
C SER A 129 -3.10 5.88 6.13
N ARG A 130 -2.18 6.20 7.05
CA ARG A 130 -2.50 6.33 8.48
C ARG A 130 -3.47 7.49 8.73
N ILE A 131 -3.21 8.64 8.11
CA ILE A 131 -4.08 9.81 8.21
C ILE A 131 -5.50 9.48 7.72
N TYR A 132 -5.64 8.76 6.59
CA TYR A 132 -6.96 8.33 6.10
C TYR A 132 -7.66 7.37 7.06
N ALA A 133 -6.94 6.40 7.62
CA ALA A 133 -7.51 5.45 8.58
C ALA A 133 -7.99 6.15 9.86
N ASP A 134 -7.24 7.13 10.35
CA ASP A 134 -7.62 7.89 11.54
C ASP A 134 -8.80 8.83 11.25
N LYS A 135 -8.80 9.53 10.10
CA LYS A 135 -9.96 10.31 9.65
C LYS A 135 -11.23 9.48 9.54
N ALA A 136 -11.14 8.23 9.06
CA ALA A 136 -12.29 7.35 8.96
C ALA A 136 -12.87 6.97 10.34
N LYS A 137 -12.02 6.76 11.35
CA LYS A 137 -12.48 6.52 12.74
C LYS A 137 -13.21 7.73 13.29
N ASP A 138 -12.69 8.93 13.04
CA ASP A 138 -13.30 10.18 13.50
C ASP A 138 -14.66 10.42 12.85
N LEU A 139 -14.79 10.18 11.54
CA LEU A 139 -16.07 10.24 10.84
C LEU A 139 -17.08 9.25 11.40
N ASN A 140 -16.65 8.02 11.72
CA ASN A 140 -17.54 7.02 12.30
C ASN A 140 -17.99 7.41 13.73
N ARG A 141 -17.07 7.94 14.55
CA ARG A 141 -17.40 8.51 15.88
C ARG A 141 -18.39 9.66 15.77
N GLN A 142 -18.17 10.58 14.84
CA GLN A 142 -19.08 11.70 14.60
C GLN A 142 -20.46 11.21 14.15
N ALA A 143 -20.53 10.20 13.27
CA ALA A 143 -21.79 9.61 12.86
C ALA A 143 -22.54 8.97 14.04
N LEU A 144 -21.81 8.29 14.94
CA LEU A 144 -22.39 7.73 16.15
C LEU A 144 -22.92 8.82 17.09
N ILE A 145 -22.13 9.88 17.33
CA ILE A 145 -22.54 11.02 18.14
C ILE A 145 -23.80 11.67 17.55
N ARG A 146 -23.84 11.92 16.24
CA ARG A 146 -25.03 12.50 15.58
C ARG A 146 -26.28 11.64 15.74
N LYS A 147 -26.14 10.31 15.75
CA LYS A 147 -27.27 9.39 15.94
C LYS A 147 -27.79 9.36 17.38
N TRP A 148 -26.90 9.35 18.36
CA TRP A 148 -27.27 9.08 19.76
C TRP A 148 -27.35 10.31 20.66
N ALA A 149 -26.71 11.42 20.30
CA ALA A 149 -26.72 12.63 21.12
C ALA A 149 -28.13 13.17 21.40
N PRO A 150 -29.07 13.25 20.43
CA PRO A 150 -30.44 13.70 20.73
C PRO A 150 -31.17 12.79 21.72
N VAL A 151 -31.01 11.47 21.59
CA VAL A 151 -31.62 10.49 22.50
C VAL A 151 -31.05 10.64 23.91
N ALA A 152 -29.73 10.79 24.04
CA ALA A 152 -29.07 10.99 25.33
C ALA A 152 -29.53 12.29 26.02
N VAL A 153 -29.73 13.38 25.27
CA VAL A 153 -30.24 14.65 25.80
C VAL A 153 -31.65 14.48 26.37
N VAL A 154 -32.56 13.85 25.62
CA VAL A 154 -33.94 13.62 26.08
C VAL A 154 -33.97 12.75 27.33
N LEU A 155 -33.22 11.64 27.34
CA LEU A 155 -33.12 10.77 28.52
C LEU A 155 -32.53 11.51 29.72
N GLY A 156 -31.53 12.37 29.51
CA GLY A 156 -30.93 13.20 30.55
C GLY A 156 -31.93 14.18 31.17
N VAL A 157 -32.75 14.85 30.36
CA VAL A 157 -33.80 15.76 30.86
C VAL A 157 -34.86 15.00 31.65
N VAL A 158 -35.33 13.85 31.14
CA VAL A 158 -36.31 13.02 31.85
C VAL A 158 -35.75 12.53 33.19
N PHE A 159 -34.51 12.05 33.20
CA PHE A 159 -33.85 11.60 34.43
C PHE A 159 -33.67 12.73 35.43
N LEU A 160 -33.28 13.93 34.97
CA LEU A 160 -33.18 15.13 35.80
C LEU A 160 -34.53 15.49 36.43
N LEU A 161 -35.61 15.51 35.64
CA LEU A 161 -36.95 15.81 36.14
C LEU A 161 -37.41 14.78 37.19
N LEU A 162 -37.16 13.49 36.96
CA LEU A 162 -37.45 12.43 37.92
C LEU A 162 -36.64 12.59 39.21
N TRP A 163 -35.37 12.96 39.10
CA TRP A 163 -34.49 13.17 40.24
C TRP A 163 -34.92 14.37 41.09
N VAL A 164 -35.25 15.50 40.46
CA VAL A 164 -35.77 16.69 41.16
C VAL A 164 -37.08 16.35 41.87
N ARG A 165 -38.00 15.65 41.19
CA ARG A 165 -39.26 15.21 41.80
C ARG A 165 -39.01 14.36 43.04
N ASN A 166 -38.13 13.37 42.98
CA ASN A 166 -37.86 12.45 44.10
C ASN A 166 -37.10 13.08 45.27
N LYS A 167 -36.44 14.23 45.05
CA LYS A 167 -35.63 14.89 46.07
C LYS A 167 -36.37 16.00 46.82
N PHE A 168 -37.31 16.66 46.16
CA PHE A 168 -38.03 17.83 46.70
C PHE A 168 -39.49 17.58 47.06
N TRP A 169 -40.05 16.43 46.66
CA TRP A 169 -41.37 15.93 47.07
C TRP A 169 -41.19 14.60 47.80
#